data_AF-A0A3C2AT65-F1
#
_entry.id   AF-A0A3C2AT65-F1
#
_cell.length_a   1.000
_cell.length_b   1.000
_cell.length_c   1.000
_cell.angle_alpha   90.00
_cell.angle_beta   90.00
_cell.angle_gamma   90.00
#
_symmetry.space_group_name_H-M   'P 1'
#
loop_
_entity.id
_entity.type
_entity.pdbx_description
1 polymer ?
#
loop_
_entity_poly.entity_id
_entity_poly.type
_entity_poly.pdbx_seq_one_letter_code
_entity_poly.pdbx_strand_id
1 'polypeptide(L)'
;MKKILPLILVCSAFTALAQTGCDTLFFSEYAEGSSNHKYIEIYNPSDSAISLSGYTIYASGNGGSWTNSFTSNATIASGDVYMIANSSLDSATQSLADTSLSYPSIVHYNGDDALILTYGTDTIDVIGVPGVDPGSSWSVGTGSTANHTLVRKYNITHGS
;
A
#
# COMPACT_ATOMS: atom_id res chain seq x y z
N MET A 1 -36.57 -7.89 -50.33
CA MET A 1 -35.77 -6.68 -50.02
C MET A 1 -35.17 -6.86 -48.64
N LYS A 2 -33.85 -7.16 -48.54
CA LYS A 2 -33.16 -7.36 -47.27
C LYS A 2 -32.91 -5.99 -46.62
N LYS A 3 -33.50 -5.75 -45.45
CA LYS A 3 -33.22 -4.57 -44.64
C LYS A 3 -32.02 -4.89 -43.74
N ILE A 4 -30.92 -4.18 -43.96
CA ILE A 4 -29.74 -4.21 -43.10
C ILE A 4 -29.99 -3.23 -41.95
N LEU A 5 -29.96 -3.72 -40.71
CA LEU A 5 -29.99 -2.92 -39.49
C LEU A 5 -28.54 -2.61 -39.07
N PRO A 6 -28.19 -1.36 -38.72
CA PRO A 6 -26.84 -1.08 -38.23
C PRO A 6 -26.73 -1.60 -36.79
N LEU A 7 -25.73 -2.45 -36.56
CA LEU A 7 -25.29 -2.83 -35.22
C LEU A 7 -24.64 -1.60 -34.59
N ILE A 8 -25.38 -0.90 -33.73
CA ILE A 8 -24.80 0.14 -32.86
C ILE A 8 -23.96 -0.60 -31.83
N LEU A 9 -22.65 -0.62 -32.04
CA LEU A 9 -21.69 -0.94 -31.00
C LEU A 9 -21.70 0.23 -30.02
N VAL A 10 -22.44 0.08 -28.92
CA VAL A 10 -22.23 0.92 -27.74
C VAL A 10 -20.86 0.54 -27.20
N CYS A 11 -19.84 1.29 -27.60
CA CYS A 11 -18.58 1.31 -26.86
C CYS A 11 -18.94 1.93 -25.51
N SER A 12 -19.18 1.08 -24.52
CA SER A 12 -19.22 1.51 -23.12
C SER A 12 -17.87 2.13 -22.84
N ALA A 13 -17.81 3.46 -22.87
CA ALA A 13 -16.73 4.20 -22.26
C ALA A 13 -16.75 3.79 -20.78
N PHE A 14 -15.80 2.95 -20.39
CA PHE A 14 -15.33 2.93 -19.02
C PHE A 14 -14.77 4.32 -18.77
N THR A 15 -15.60 5.23 -18.28
CA THR A 15 -15.10 6.38 -17.56
C THR A 15 -14.42 5.80 -16.33
N ALA A 16 -13.10 5.70 -16.36
CA ALA A 16 -12.31 5.55 -15.15
C ALA A 16 -12.69 6.77 -14.30
N LEU A 17 -13.55 6.56 -13.31
CA LEU A 17 -13.74 7.55 -12.27
C LEU A 17 -12.36 7.70 -11.64
N ALA A 18 -11.78 8.90 -11.75
CA ALA A 18 -10.64 9.25 -10.93
C ALA A 18 -11.10 9.02 -9.48
N GLN A 19 -10.50 8.02 -8.83
CA GLN A 19 -10.91 7.62 -7.49
C GLN A 19 -10.62 8.81 -6.57
N THR A 20 -11.67 9.47 -6.12
CA THR A 20 -11.57 10.62 -5.24
C THR A 20 -10.97 10.17 -3.91
N GLY A 21 -10.01 10.92 -3.38
CA GLY A 21 -9.07 10.46 -2.35
C GLY A 21 -9.68 9.81 -1.10
N CYS A 22 -10.94 10.05 -0.76
CA CYS A 22 -11.60 9.39 0.39
C CYS A 22 -11.95 7.91 0.18
N ASP A 23 -11.90 7.39 -1.06
CA ASP A 23 -12.29 6.01 -1.37
C ASP A 23 -11.12 5.14 -1.83
N THR A 24 -9.89 5.66 -1.87
CA THR A 24 -8.69 4.89 -2.25
C THR A 24 -8.06 4.21 -1.05
N LEU A 25 -7.44 3.05 -1.30
CA LEU A 25 -6.63 2.35 -0.31
C LEU A 25 -5.50 3.26 0.21
N PHE A 26 -5.08 3.08 1.46
CA PHE A 26 -3.92 3.80 2.01
C PHE A 26 -3.19 2.99 3.10
N PHE A 27 -1.99 3.40 3.49
CA PHE A 27 -1.27 2.76 4.60
C PHE A 27 -1.92 3.13 5.94
N SER A 28 -2.57 2.17 6.60
CA SER A 28 -3.13 2.34 7.94
C SER A 28 -2.09 2.10 9.04
N GLU A 29 -1.16 1.20 8.80
CA GLU A 29 -0.13 0.85 9.79
C GLU A 29 1.21 0.55 9.13
N TYR A 30 2.27 0.94 9.83
CA TYR A 30 3.65 0.64 9.49
C TYR A 30 4.39 0.24 10.75
N ALA A 31 5.02 -0.93 10.76
CA ALA A 31 5.78 -1.42 11.89
C ALA A 31 7.24 -1.61 11.50
N GLU A 32 8.13 -0.89 12.17
CA GLU A 32 9.56 -1.12 12.15
C GLU A 32 10.02 -1.33 13.58
N GLY A 33 9.93 -2.57 14.05
CA GLY A 33 10.40 -2.96 15.37
C GLY A 33 11.80 -3.58 15.33
N SER A 34 12.24 -4.10 16.47
CA SER A 34 13.54 -4.77 16.56
C SER A 34 13.62 -6.00 15.64
N SER A 35 14.78 -6.22 15.03
CA SER A 35 15.04 -7.39 14.16
C SER A 35 14.05 -7.46 12.99
N ASN A 36 13.34 -8.59 12.84
CA ASN A 36 12.42 -8.85 11.72
C ASN A 36 10.97 -8.46 12.04
N HIS A 37 10.71 -7.71 13.12
CA HIS A 37 9.36 -7.25 13.45
C HIS A 37 8.94 -6.11 12.50
N LYS A 38 8.64 -6.48 11.25
CA LYS A 38 8.36 -5.59 10.12
C LYS A 38 7.11 -6.04 9.38
N TYR A 39 6.14 -5.13 9.26
CA TYR A 39 4.93 -5.33 8.47
C TYR A 39 4.26 -4.01 8.13
N ILE A 40 3.38 -4.04 7.15
CA ILE A 40 2.52 -2.92 6.80
C ILE A 40 1.08 -3.38 6.68
N GLU A 41 0.15 -2.45 6.88
CA GLU A 41 -1.27 -2.65 6.62
C GLU A 41 -1.78 -1.65 5.58
N ILE A 42 -2.55 -2.16 4.63
CA ILE A 42 -3.29 -1.36 3.66
C ILE A 42 -4.77 -1.40 4.04
N TYR A 43 -5.38 -0.25 4.28
CA TYR A 43 -6.78 -0.15 4.67
C TYR A 43 -7.67 0.25 3.50
N ASN A 44 -8.87 -0.34 3.47
CA ASN A 44 -9.94 0.06 2.57
C ASN A 44 -10.98 0.94 3.30
N PRO A 45 -10.96 2.28 3.09
CA PRO A 45 -11.91 3.18 3.73
C PRO A 45 -13.30 3.19 3.09
N SER A 46 -13.46 2.59 1.91
CA SER A 46 -14.70 2.69 1.14
C SER A 46 -15.81 1.80 1.72
N ASP A 47 -17.04 2.03 1.25
CA ASP A 47 -18.23 1.23 1.58
C ASP A 47 -18.36 -0.07 0.76
N SER A 48 -17.34 -0.39 -0.06
CA SER A 48 -17.33 -1.56 -0.93
C SER A 48 -15.99 -2.27 -0.89
N ALA A 49 -15.94 -3.50 -1.40
CA ALA A 49 -14.69 -4.25 -1.47
C ALA A 49 -13.81 -3.72 -2.63
N ILE A 50 -12.51 -3.54 -2.38
CA ILE A 50 -11.55 -3.06 -3.38
C ILE A 50 -10.54 -4.16 -3.70
N SER A 51 -10.30 -4.41 -4.99
CA SER A 51 -9.22 -5.29 -5.43
C SER A 51 -7.87 -4.57 -5.42
N LEU A 52 -6.83 -5.26 -4.99
CA LEU A 52 -5.43 -4.82 -5.11
C LEU A 52 -4.90 -4.92 -6.55
N SER A 53 -5.67 -5.45 -7.50
CA SER A 53 -5.24 -5.48 -8.90
C SER A 53 -5.02 -4.06 -9.44
N GLY A 54 -3.86 -3.82 -10.06
CA GLY A 54 -3.45 -2.49 -10.52
C GLY A 54 -2.76 -1.64 -9.47
N TYR A 55 -2.83 -2.02 -8.18
CA TYR A 55 -2.02 -1.41 -7.14
C TYR A 55 -0.61 -2.01 -7.12
N THR A 56 0.38 -1.16 -6.84
CA THR A 56 1.75 -1.59 -6.55
C THR A 56 2.24 -0.92 -5.28
N ILE A 57 2.84 -1.71 -4.41
CA ILE A 57 3.59 -1.18 -3.27
C ILE A 57 5.06 -1.26 -3.64
N TYR A 58 5.77 -0.17 -3.47
CA TYR A 58 7.21 -0.16 -3.64
C TYR A 58 7.93 0.23 -2.37
N ALA A 59 9.15 -0.26 -2.24
CA ALA A 59 10.14 0.25 -1.31
C ALA A 59 11.21 1.05 -2.06
N SER A 60 11.64 2.15 -1.44
CA SER A 60 12.70 3.05 -1.90
C SER A 60 13.77 3.05 -0.82
N GLY A 61 14.70 2.12 -0.93
CA GLY A 61 15.67 1.86 0.13
C GLY A 61 16.86 2.81 0.12
N ASN A 62 17.23 3.37 1.28
CA ASN A 62 18.40 4.21 1.52
C ASN A 62 18.52 5.37 0.51
N GLY A 63 17.41 6.07 0.25
CA GLY A 63 17.35 7.13 -0.75
C GLY A 63 17.51 6.67 -2.21
N GLY A 64 17.54 5.37 -2.48
CA GLY A 64 17.50 4.79 -3.82
C GLY A 64 16.09 4.82 -4.43
N SER A 65 15.97 4.54 -5.73
CA SER A 65 14.66 4.50 -6.41
C SER A 65 14.19 3.06 -6.61
N TRP A 66 13.00 2.73 -6.09
CA TRP A 66 12.26 1.47 -6.34
C TRP A 66 13.08 0.18 -6.13
N THR A 67 13.64 -0.03 -4.94
CA THR A 67 14.51 -1.17 -4.62
C THR A 67 13.77 -2.51 -4.59
N ASN A 68 12.52 -2.52 -4.16
CA ASN A 68 11.64 -3.69 -4.15
C ASN A 68 10.21 -3.29 -4.51
N SER A 69 9.40 -4.27 -4.96
CA SER A 69 7.97 -4.05 -5.21
C SER A 69 7.13 -5.27 -4.84
N PHE A 70 5.84 -5.04 -4.65
CA PHE A 70 4.83 -6.06 -4.38
C PHE A 70 3.53 -5.71 -5.10
N THR A 71 2.91 -6.74 -5.68
CA THR A 71 1.59 -6.70 -6.31
C THR A 71 0.77 -7.89 -5.85
N SER A 72 -0.55 -7.73 -5.85
CA SER A 72 -1.50 -8.78 -5.47
C SER A 72 -2.80 -8.60 -6.24
N ASN A 73 -3.57 -9.68 -6.36
CA ASN A 73 -4.94 -9.63 -6.87
C ASN A 73 -5.97 -9.90 -5.75
N ALA A 74 -5.53 -9.86 -4.48
CA ALA A 74 -6.43 -10.00 -3.34
C ALA A 74 -7.47 -8.88 -3.32
N THR A 75 -8.53 -9.09 -2.56
CA THR A 75 -9.63 -8.14 -2.38
C THR A 75 -9.73 -7.83 -0.90
N ILE A 76 -9.77 -6.53 -0.58
CA ILE A 76 -9.93 -6.04 0.78
C ILE A 76 -11.40 -5.67 0.95
N ALA A 77 -12.07 -6.26 1.95
CA ALA A 77 -13.46 -5.93 2.24
C ALA A 77 -13.59 -4.45 2.68
N SER A 78 -14.81 -3.91 2.65
CA SER A 78 -15.09 -2.58 3.17
C SER A 78 -14.71 -2.49 4.65
N GLY A 79 -13.94 -1.47 5.02
CA GLY A 79 -13.50 -1.25 6.41
C GLY A 79 -12.50 -2.28 6.92
N ASP A 80 -11.88 -3.05 6.03
CA ASP A 80 -10.90 -4.09 6.38
C ASP A 80 -9.47 -3.71 5.97
N VAL A 81 -8.51 -4.50 6.41
CA VAL A 81 -7.07 -4.33 6.12
C VAL A 81 -6.50 -5.50 5.33
N TYR A 82 -5.38 -5.24 4.66
CA TYR A 82 -4.51 -6.28 4.10
C TYR A 82 -3.11 -6.12 4.68
N MET A 83 -2.70 -7.12 5.46
CA MET A 83 -1.44 -7.11 6.19
C MET A 83 -0.37 -7.90 5.45
N ILE A 84 0.77 -7.24 5.20
CA ILE A 84 1.95 -7.85 4.58
C ILE A 84 3.08 -7.85 5.61
N ALA A 85 3.60 -9.03 5.94
CA ALA A 85 4.59 -9.21 7.00
C ALA A 85 5.89 -9.86 6.52
N ASN A 86 6.96 -9.60 7.25
CA ASN A 86 8.21 -10.32 7.09
C ASN A 86 8.03 -11.81 7.43
N SER A 87 8.52 -12.73 6.60
CA SER A 87 8.39 -14.17 6.85
C SER A 87 9.19 -14.67 8.06
N SER A 88 10.06 -13.84 8.63
CA SER A 88 10.84 -14.11 9.85
C SER A 88 10.34 -13.32 11.07
N LEU A 89 9.17 -12.66 10.95
CA LEU A 89 8.44 -12.06 12.06
C LEU A 89 8.02 -13.14 13.08
N ASP A 90 7.75 -12.75 14.33
CA ASP A 90 7.28 -13.71 15.34
C ASP A 90 5.98 -14.41 14.89
N SER A 91 5.85 -15.69 15.23
CA SER A 91 4.78 -16.53 14.69
C SER A 91 3.37 -16.08 15.08
N ALA A 92 3.22 -15.49 16.26
CA ALA A 92 1.93 -15.00 16.74
C ALA A 92 1.42 -13.86 15.85
N THR A 93 2.26 -12.85 15.62
CA THR A 93 1.90 -11.70 14.79
C THR A 93 1.85 -12.08 13.32
N GLN A 94 2.73 -12.98 12.86
CA GLN A 94 2.75 -13.43 11.47
C GLN A 94 1.47 -14.18 11.08
N SER A 95 0.84 -14.87 12.02
CA SER A 95 -0.42 -15.59 11.76
C SER A 95 -1.61 -14.67 11.44
N LEU A 96 -1.48 -13.36 11.70
CA LEU A 96 -2.45 -12.34 11.34
C LEU A 96 -2.25 -11.81 9.91
N ALA A 97 -1.10 -12.07 9.29
CA ALA A 97 -0.77 -11.53 7.99
C ALA A 97 -1.46 -12.27 6.85
N ASP A 98 -2.04 -11.53 5.91
CA ASP A 98 -2.57 -12.07 4.66
C ASP A 98 -1.47 -12.55 3.72
N THR A 99 -0.27 -11.96 3.84
CA THR A 99 0.90 -12.36 3.07
C THR A 99 2.18 -12.21 3.87
N SER A 100 3.02 -13.24 3.81
CA SER A 100 4.36 -13.23 4.41
C SER A 100 5.42 -13.36 3.32
N LEU A 101 6.44 -12.50 3.36
CA LEU A 101 7.46 -12.41 2.32
C LEU A 101 8.87 -12.69 2.86
N SER A 102 9.63 -13.53 2.16
CA SER A 102 11.06 -13.75 2.41
C SER A 102 11.93 -12.62 1.85
N TYR A 103 13.17 -12.54 2.32
CA TYR A 103 14.15 -11.58 1.80
C TYR A 103 14.55 -11.90 0.34
N PRO A 104 14.77 -10.88 -0.52
CA PRO A 104 14.47 -9.45 -0.33
C PRO A 104 13.00 -9.13 -0.66
N SER A 105 12.40 -8.17 0.04
CA SER A 105 11.03 -7.73 -0.23
C SER A 105 10.71 -6.35 0.37
N ILE A 106 9.51 -5.84 0.09
CA ILE A 106 9.00 -4.57 0.62
C ILE A 106 8.76 -4.56 2.14
N VAL A 107 8.99 -5.66 2.86
CA VAL A 107 8.89 -5.75 4.34
C VAL A 107 10.25 -6.03 4.99
N HIS A 108 11.32 -5.73 4.26
CA HIS A 108 12.70 -5.74 4.76
C HIS A 108 13.30 -4.32 4.81
N TYR A 109 12.42 -3.31 4.91
CA TYR A 109 12.83 -1.92 5.08
C TYR A 109 13.41 -1.66 6.48
N ASN A 110 14.13 -0.57 6.63
CA ASN A 110 14.46 0.06 7.90
C ASN A 110 13.92 1.50 7.94
N GLY A 111 14.13 2.20 9.07
CA GLY A 111 13.47 3.49 9.32
C GLY A 111 13.77 4.58 8.29
N ASP A 112 14.82 4.46 7.49
CA ASP A 112 15.25 5.37 6.44
C ASP A 112 14.84 4.97 5.01
N ASP A 113 14.02 3.92 4.87
CA ASP A 113 13.47 3.48 3.58
C ASP A 113 12.03 3.96 3.39
N ALA A 114 11.73 4.57 2.24
CA ALA A 114 10.39 5.05 1.93
C ALA A 114 9.51 3.94 1.33
N LEU A 115 8.21 3.98 1.62
CA LEU A 115 7.20 3.11 1.02
C LEU A 115 6.20 3.93 0.22
N ILE A 116 5.79 3.41 -0.92
CA ILE A 116 4.93 4.09 -1.87
C ILE A 116 3.83 3.13 -2.30
N LEU A 117 2.57 3.54 -2.16
CA LEU A 117 1.42 2.87 -2.73
C LEU A 117 1.00 3.62 -4.00
N THR A 118 0.95 2.92 -5.13
CA THR A 118 0.49 3.47 -6.41
C THR A 118 -0.68 2.69 -6.96
N TYR A 119 -1.46 3.33 -7.84
CA TYR A 119 -2.43 2.69 -8.72
C TYR A 119 -2.19 3.15 -10.15
N GLY A 120 -1.71 2.24 -11.01
CA GLY A 120 -1.21 2.63 -12.33
C GLY A 120 -0.04 3.63 -12.22
N THR A 121 -0.25 4.87 -12.69
CA THR A 121 0.73 5.96 -12.62
C THR A 121 0.54 6.88 -11.42
N ASP A 122 -0.57 6.75 -10.69
CA ASP A 122 -0.94 7.67 -9.63
C ASP A 122 -0.36 7.20 -8.30
N THR A 123 0.29 8.11 -7.59
CA THR A 123 0.71 7.85 -6.20
C THR A 123 -0.47 8.10 -5.28
N ILE A 124 -0.81 7.08 -4.50
CA ILE A 124 -1.99 7.08 -3.63
C ILE A 124 -1.60 7.44 -2.20
N ASP A 125 -0.47 6.92 -1.72
CA ASP A 125 0.03 7.22 -0.38
C ASP A 125 1.52 6.95 -0.28
N VAL A 126 2.18 7.61 0.68
CA VAL A 126 3.62 7.55 0.88
C VAL A 126 3.96 7.57 2.37
N ILE A 127 4.90 6.72 2.78
CA ILE A 127 5.61 6.82 4.05
C ILE A 127 7.06 7.20 3.74
N GLY A 128 7.53 8.30 4.32
CA GLY A 128 8.86 8.85 4.03
C GLY A 128 8.88 9.72 2.77
N VAL A 129 10.06 9.89 2.17
CA VAL A 129 10.25 10.67 0.93
C VAL A 129 11.04 9.84 -0.08
N PRO A 130 10.43 9.40 -1.19
CA PRO A 130 11.10 8.56 -2.18
C PRO A 130 12.36 9.24 -2.74
N GLY A 131 13.46 8.50 -2.80
CA GLY A 131 14.73 9.03 -3.30
C GLY A 131 15.50 9.92 -2.33
N VAL A 132 15.04 10.06 -1.08
CA VAL A 132 15.73 10.82 -0.03
C VAL A 132 16.13 9.89 1.10
N ASP A 133 17.38 10.00 1.54
CA ASP A 133 17.89 9.34 2.74
C ASP A 133 17.85 10.33 3.93
N PRO A 134 17.00 10.09 4.96
CA PRO A 134 16.95 10.92 6.18
C PRO A 134 18.09 10.62 7.17
N GLY A 135 19.02 9.72 6.82
CA GLY A 135 20.15 9.26 7.61
C GLY A 135 19.82 8.12 8.57
N SER A 136 18.68 8.16 9.25
CA SER A 136 18.26 7.04 10.12
C SER A 136 16.75 6.84 10.22
N SER A 137 15.97 7.92 10.19
CA SER A 137 14.50 7.84 10.19
C SER A 137 13.86 9.19 9.87
N TRP A 138 12.60 9.16 9.42
CA TRP A 138 11.74 10.33 9.40
C TRP A 138 11.07 10.53 10.77
N SER A 139 11.00 11.78 11.22
CA SER A 139 10.26 12.14 12.43
C SER A 139 8.75 12.05 12.19
N VAL A 140 8.02 11.44 13.13
CA VAL A 140 6.56 11.28 13.07
C VAL A 140 5.96 11.70 14.40
N GLY A 141 5.50 12.96 14.49
CA GLY A 141 5.05 13.54 15.74
C GLY A 141 6.18 13.55 16.78
N THR A 142 6.00 12.82 17.88
CA THR A 142 7.04 12.64 18.92
C THR A 142 7.89 11.38 18.74
N GLY A 143 7.59 10.54 17.74
CA GLY A 143 8.33 9.32 17.41
C GLY A 143 9.03 9.42 16.06
N SER A 144 9.33 8.26 15.47
CA SER A 144 9.94 8.18 14.14
C SER A 144 9.54 6.89 13.42
N THR A 145 9.93 6.77 12.16
CA THR A 145 9.81 5.52 11.38
C THR A 145 10.79 4.42 11.82
N ALA A 146 11.71 4.70 12.74
CA ALA A 146 12.60 3.68 13.30
C ALA A 146 12.14 3.25 14.70
N ASN A 147 12.13 1.94 14.97
CA ASN A 147 11.81 1.29 16.24
C ASN A 147 10.42 1.61 16.79
N HIS A 148 9.43 1.79 15.90
CA HIS A 148 8.05 2.09 16.26
C HIS A 148 7.04 1.39 15.35
N THR A 149 5.86 1.14 15.90
CA THR A 149 4.63 0.91 15.13
C THR A 149 3.88 2.23 15.03
N LEU A 150 3.64 2.66 13.79
CA LEU A 150 2.96 3.89 13.43
C LEU A 150 1.56 3.54 12.92
N VAL A 151 0.55 4.00 13.64
CA VAL A 151 -0.86 3.85 13.26
C VAL A 151 -1.38 5.17 12.73
N ARG A 152 -2.05 5.14 11.58
CA ARG A 152 -2.68 6.31 10.99
C ARG A 152 -3.72 6.88 11.96
N LYS A 153 -3.74 8.21 12.12
CA LYS A 153 -4.73 8.87 12.98
C LYS A 153 -6.14 8.66 12.42
N TYR A 154 -7.10 8.39 13.30
CA TYR A 154 -8.50 8.10 12.93
C TYR A 154 -9.17 9.19 12.08
N ASN A 155 -8.70 10.44 12.17
CA ASN A 155 -9.26 11.57 11.43
C ASN A 155 -8.62 11.75 10.04
N ILE A 156 -7.67 10.89 9.67
CA ILE A 156 -7.11 10.82 8.32
C ILE A 156 -7.84 9.69 7.59
N THR A 157 -8.58 10.06 6.55
CA THR A 157 -9.47 9.14 5.81
C THR A 157 -9.00 8.86 4.39
N HIS A 158 -7.79 9.30 4.03
CA HIS A 158 -7.21 9.15 2.70
C HIS A 158 -5.67 9.14 2.77
N GLY A 159 -5.04 8.69 1.69
CA GLY A 159 -3.59 8.73 1.50
C GLY A 159 -3.05 10.14 1.27
N SER A 160 -1.72 10.26 1.31
CA SER A 160 -0.96 11.53 1.33
C SER A 160 -0.42 11.95 -0.02
#